data_AF-A0AA47MT22-F1
#
_entry.id   AF-A0AA47MT22-F1
#
_cell.length_a   1.000
_cell.length_b   1.000
_cell.length_c   1.000
_cell.angle_alpha   90.00
_cell.angle_beta   90.00
_cell.angle_gamma   90.00
#
_symmetry.space_group_name_H-M   'P 1'
#
loop_
_entity.id
_entity.type
_entity.pdbx_description
1 polymer ?
#
loop_
_entity_poly.entity_id
_entity_poly.type
_entity_poly.pdbx_seq_one_letter_code
_entity_poly.pdbx_strand_id
1 'polypeptide(L)'
;MAHVSGKPIEEVAQEGETEPFLYKVTQCIPCRMSLIIHWFPNLCTGFGLAFIAYPAALATLPISPLWSILFFLMLFTLGLDSQFANIEVITTCLHDAFPKFIEKKRAFISTVACAVMFLLGLPCVTQAGIYWVTLIDHSLASWVLLAIGLFEVIGIFYIYGGSRFIKDIEMMIGTKGVWFWLYWRLCWYFFTPCITLLILVMSLVMFIPPTYGTVEYPNWGLALGWCIAIFCIVMIPATALYKLAGVQGSFRKRLRLLCSPSEDWHPYMEVHRGEQYSQEHVCTGNIVADEPCCRICCIS
;
A
#
# COMPACT_ATOMS: atom_id res chain seq x y z
N MET A 1 38.60 3.65 50.57
CA MET A 1 38.13 4.99 51.02
C MET A 1 38.88 6.04 50.23
N ALA A 2 38.26 6.61 49.20
CA ALA A 2 38.65 7.89 48.61
C ALA A 2 37.47 8.43 47.79
N HIS A 3 36.84 9.45 48.37
CA HIS A 3 35.88 10.43 47.86
C HIS A 3 35.45 10.36 46.38
N VAL A 4 34.16 10.06 46.18
CA VAL A 4 33.36 10.54 45.06
C VAL A 4 32.95 11.97 45.39
N SER A 5 33.52 12.95 44.68
CA SER A 5 33.03 14.34 44.70
C SER A 5 32.31 14.58 43.38
N GLY A 6 30.98 14.72 43.46
CA GLY A 6 30.14 15.11 42.34
C GLY A 6 30.53 16.49 41.83
N LYS A 7 30.61 16.63 40.51
CA LYS A 7 30.55 17.91 39.81
C LYS A 7 29.25 18.00 39.02
N PRO A 8 28.63 19.19 38.91
CA PRO A 8 27.31 19.37 38.31
C PRO A 8 27.34 19.18 36.78
N ILE A 9 26.21 18.77 36.23
CA ILE A 9 25.99 18.43 34.81
C ILE A 9 26.08 19.67 33.87
N GLU A 10 26.28 20.87 34.40
CA GLU A 10 26.32 22.13 33.64
C GLU A 10 27.69 22.52 33.04
N GLU A 11 28.79 21.86 33.40
CA GLU A 11 30.14 22.23 32.91
C GLU A 11 30.62 21.44 31.66
N VAL A 12 29.87 20.45 31.17
CA VAL A 12 30.21 19.70 29.93
C VAL A 12 29.57 20.34 28.69
N ALA A 13 28.78 21.40 28.85
CA ALA A 13 28.00 22.00 27.78
C ALA A 13 28.67 23.21 27.07
N GLN A 14 29.89 23.62 27.45
CA GLN A 14 30.46 24.89 26.98
C GLN A 14 31.86 24.87 26.37
N GLU A 15 32.50 23.73 26.15
CA GLU A 15 33.82 23.71 25.51
C GLU A 15 33.94 22.60 24.45
N GLY A 16 33.42 22.89 23.25
CA GLY A 16 33.54 22.02 22.09
C GLY A 16 32.49 22.30 21.01
N GLU A 17 32.83 23.20 20.09
CA GLU A 17 32.19 23.39 18.76
C GLU A 17 30.84 24.13 18.69
N THR A 18 30.81 25.36 19.22
CA THR A 18 29.96 26.42 18.64
C THR A 18 30.63 26.99 17.37
N GLU A 19 29.93 26.84 16.23
CA GLU A 19 30.20 27.31 14.83
C GLU A 19 31.06 26.38 13.95
N PRO A 20 30.53 25.77 12.85
CA PRO A 20 29.72 26.43 11.83
C PRO A 20 28.57 25.55 11.24
N PHE A 21 27.41 25.46 11.90
CA PHE A 21 26.20 24.88 11.30
C PHE A 21 25.30 25.96 10.66
N LEU A 22 25.28 27.16 11.23
CA LEU A 22 24.44 28.29 10.79
C LEU A 22 24.99 29.03 9.55
N TYR A 23 26.31 29.03 9.34
CA TYR A 23 26.95 29.59 8.13
C TYR A 23 26.54 28.84 6.85
N LYS A 24 26.31 27.51 6.92
CA LYS A 24 25.92 26.71 5.74
C LYS A 24 24.45 26.87 5.34
N VAL A 25 23.55 27.14 6.28
CA VAL A 25 22.11 27.24 6.00
C VAL A 25 21.77 28.58 5.32
N THR A 26 22.47 29.65 5.67
CA THR A 26 22.14 31.01 5.19
C THR A 26 22.71 31.33 3.81
N GLN A 27 23.72 30.59 3.32
CA GLN A 27 24.33 30.81 1.99
C GLN A 27 23.59 30.09 0.84
N CYS A 28 22.51 29.34 1.12
CA CYS A 28 21.75 28.54 0.15
C CYS A 28 20.58 29.27 -0.54
N ILE A 29 20.65 30.60 -0.66
CA ILE A 29 19.76 31.41 -1.50
C ILE A 29 20.68 32.45 -2.17
N PRO A 30 21.24 32.26 -3.40
CA PRO A 30 20.63 31.66 -4.60
C PRO A 30 21.58 30.77 -5.48
N CYS A 31 21.06 30.20 -6.57
CA CYS A 31 21.80 29.77 -7.77
C CYS A 31 22.74 28.54 -7.74
N ARG A 32 22.19 27.31 -7.61
CA ARG A 32 22.56 26.14 -8.47
C ARG A 32 21.71 24.92 -8.14
N MET A 33 20.63 24.73 -8.91
CA MET A 33 19.68 23.62 -8.77
C MET A 33 20.27 22.23 -9.08
N SER A 34 21.52 22.13 -9.54
CA SER A 34 22.12 20.85 -9.98
C SER A 34 23.18 20.26 -9.05
N LEU A 35 23.53 20.90 -7.92
CA LEU A 35 24.62 20.43 -7.05
C LEU A 35 24.18 19.89 -5.68
N ILE A 36 22.90 20.03 -5.33
CA ILE A 36 22.35 19.55 -4.05
C ILE A 36 22.22 18.02 -4.02
N ILE A 37 22.12 17.36 -5.18
CA ILE A 37 21.92 15.90 -5.27
C ILE A 37 23.19 15.10 -4.90
N HIS A 38 24.39 15.67 -5.05
CA HIS A 38 25.63 14.87 -4.95
C HIS A 38 26.32 14.93 -3.58
N TRP A 39 25.98 15.87 -2.70
CA TRP A 39 26.66 16.04 -1.39
C TRP A 39 25.77 15.76 -0.15
N PHE A 40 24.45 15.66 -0.29
CA PHE A 40 23.52 15.29 0.80
C PHE A 40 22.44 14.29 0.36
N PRO A 41 22.78 13.12 -0.23
CA PRO A 41 21.74 12.22 -0.73
C PRO A 41 20.90 11.57 0.38
N ASN A 42 21.40 11.44 1.62
CA ASN A 42 20.77 10.58 2.64
C ASN A 42 20.31 11.28 3.94
N LEU A 43 20.57 12.59 4.13
CA LEU A 43 20.10 13.31 5.35
C LEU A 43 18.78 14.08 5.14
N CYS A 44 18.43 14.36 3.89
CA CYS A 44 17.32 15.26 3.54
C CYS A 44 16.08 14.55 2.97
N THR A 45 15.92 13.24 3.19
CA THR A 45 14.76 12.47 2.71
C THR A 45 14.15 11.64 3.85
N GLY A 46 12.81 11.56 3.88
CA GLY A 46 12.07 10.75 4.86
C GLY A 46 12.20 11.20 6.32
N PHE A 47 12.54 10.25 7.20
CA PHE A 47 12.56 10.44 8.66
C PHE A 47 13.53 11.54 9.14
N GLY A 48 14.69 11.70 8.50
CA GLY A 48 15.67 12.73 8.89
C GLY A 48 15.15 14.15 8.70
N LEU A 49 14.34 14.38 7.66
CA LEU A 49 13.70 15.66 7.44
C LEU A 49 12.71 15.96 8.57
N ALA A 50 11.78 15.03 8.84
CA ALA A 50 10.71 15.17 9.83
C ALA A 50 11.22 15.32 11.27
N PHE A 51 12.25 14.56 11.67
CA PHE A 51 12.66 14.46 13.08
C PHE A 51 13.98 15.16 13.42
N ILE A 52 14.73 15.67 12.43
CA ILE A 52 15.99 16.40 12.66
C ILE A 52 15.88 17.81 12.10
N ALA A 53 15.64 17.95 10.79
CA ALA A 53 15.66 19.25 10.13
C ALA A 53 14.49 20.16 10.57
N TYR A 54 13.25 19.64 10.62
CA TYR A 54 12.10 20.43 11.05
C TYR A 54 12.20 20.91 12.50
N PRO A 55 12.47 20.04 13.52
CA PRO A 55 12.63 20.51 14.89
C PRO A 55 13.75 21.54 15.06
N ALA A 56 14.87 21.39 14.33
CA ALA A 56 15.96 22.37 14.35
C ALA A 56 15.51 23.75 13.83
N ALA A 57 14.69 23.79 12.77
CA ALA A 57 14.13 25.03 12.27
C ALA A 57 13.07 25.62 13.23
N LEU A 58 12.20 24.79 13.80
CA LEU A 58 11.16 25.23 14.75
C LEU A 58 11.74 25.84 16.02
N ALA A 59 12.92 25.39 16.46
CA ALA A 59 13.63 25.96 17.60
C ALA A 59 14.04 27.43 17.41
N THR A 60 14.16 27.91 16.17
CA THR A 60 14.52 29.31 15.87
C THR A 60 13.34 30.27 15.84
N LEU A 61 12.10 29.75 15.83
CA LEU A 61 10.90 30.58 15.78
C LEU A 61 10.56 31.15 17.16
N PRO A 62 9.96 32.36 17.25
CA PRO A 62 9.42 32.86 18.50
C PRO A 62 8.29 31.94 18.99
N ILE A 63 8.23 31.70 20.31
CA ILE A 63 7.26 30.77 20.93
C ILE A 63 7.46 29.33 20.40
N SER A 64 8.73 28.89 20.30
CA SER A 64 9.14 27.59 19.76
C SER A 64 8.39 26.36 20.34
N PRO A 65 8.04 26.31 21.65
CA PRO A 65 7.30 25.17 22.20
C PRO A 65 5.91 24.97 21.58
N LEU A 66 5.20 26.05 21.24
CA LEU A 66 3.86 25.96 20.63
C LEU A 66 3.94 25.31 19.24
N TRP A 67 4.88 25.78 18.41
CA TRP A 67 5.08 25.25 17.06
C TRP A 67 5.52 23.79 17.06
N SER A 68 6.37 23.41 18.02
CA SER A 68 6.82 22.02 18.17
C SER A 68 5.66 21.08 18.52
N ILE A 69 4.79 21.48 19.47
CA ILE A 69 3.61 20.68 19.84
C ILE A 69 2.67 20.50 18.66
N LEU A 70 2.35 21.58 17.93
CA LEU A 70 1.46 21.51 16.76
C LEU A 70 2.04 20.62 15.66
N PHE A 71 3.34 20.70 15.42
CA PHE A 71 4.03 19.88 14.41
C PHE A 71 4.02 18.39 14.77
N PHE A 72 4.37 18.02 16.01
CA PHE A 72 4.33 16.61 16.42
C PHE A 72 2.91 16.08 16.56
N LEU A 73 1.94 16.91 16.96
CA LEU A 73 0.53 16.53 16.97
C LEU A 73 0.04 16.22 15.55
N MET A 74 0.41 17.04 14.57
CA MET A 74 0.11 16.80 13.15
C MET A 74 0.71 15.46 12.68
N LEU A 75 2.00 15.21 12.95
CA LEU A 75 2.63 13.93 12.59
C LEU A 75 1.95 12.74 13.26
N PHE A 76 1.54 12.89 14.53
CA PHE A 76 0.82 11.87 15.27
C PHE A 76 -0.57 11.58 14.68
N THR A 77 -1.36 12.61 14.36
CA THR A 77 -2.68 12.42 13.75
C THR A 77 -2.58 11.80 12.35
N LEU A 78 -1.61 12.21 11.53
CA LEU A 78 -1.36 11.60 10.21
C LEU A 78 -1.04 10.11 10.31
N GLY A 79 -0.25 9.72 11.32
CA GLY A 79 0.04 8.33 11.62
C GLY A 79 -1.18 7.56 12.11
N LEU A 80 -1.97 8.16 13.02
CA LEU A 80 -3.16 7.54 13.59
C LEU A 80 -4.23 7.24 12.53
N ASP A 81 -4.55 8.20 11.66
CA ASP A 81 -5.58 8.02 10.62
C ASP A 81 -5.23 6.85 9.69
N SER A 82 -3.96 6.77 9.28
CA SER A 82 -3.46 5.67 8.45
C SER A 82 -3.55 4.33 9.17
N GLN A 83 -3.26 4.29 10.47
CA GLN A 83 -3.33 3.04 11.25
C GLN A 83 -4.76 2.57 11.49
N PHE A 84 -5.72 3.48 11.68
CA PHE A 84 -7.13 3.10 11.75
C PHE A 84 -7.61 2.49 10.43
N ALA A 85 -7.21 3.06 9.30
CA ALA A 85 -7.54 2.49 7.99
C ALA A 85 -6.97 1.06 7.83
N ASN A 86 -5.71 0.83 8.22
CA ASN A 86 -5.09 -0.50 8.15
C ASN A 86 -5.80 -1.53 9.03
N ILE A 87 -6.12 -1.19 10.29
CA ILE A 87 -6.83 -2.08 11.21
C ILE A 87 -8.22 -2.41 10.67
N GLU A 88 -8.93 -1.42 10.10
CA GLU A 88 -10.26 -1.62 9.53
C GLU A 88 -10.22 -2.55 8.32
N VAL A 89 -9.23 -2.39 7.42
CA VAL A 89 -9.05 -3.29 6.25
C VAL A 89 -8.82 -4.72 6.72
N ILE A 90 -7.88 -4.96 7.65
CA ILE A 90 -7.59 -6.30 8.15
C ILE A 90 -8.82 -6.93 8.82
N THR A 91 -9.50 -6.17 9.69
CA THR A 91 -10.67 -6.65 10.43
C THR A 91 -11.83 -6.95 9.48
N THR A 92 -12.05 -6.12 8.47
CA THR A 92 -13.10 -6.30 7.46
C THR A 92 -12.80 -7.51 6.58
N CYS A 93 -11.59 -7.64 6.04
CA CYS A 93 -11.20 -8.81 5.25
C CYS A 93 -11.36 -10.13 6.02
N LEU A 94 -11.04 -10.13 7.32
CA LEU A 94 -11.20 -11.31 8.16
C LEU A 94 -12.69 -11.63 8.42
N HIS A 95 -13.51 -10.61 8.63
CA HIS A 95 -14.95 -10.74 8.79
C HIS A 95 -15.61 -11.30 7.52
N ASP A 96 -15.21 -10.80 6.35
CA ASP A 96 -15.74 -11.24 5.05
C ASP A 96 -15.30 -12.66 4.70
N ALA A 97 -14.12 -13.09 5.12
CA ALA A 97 -13.62 -14.44 4.88
C ALA A 97 -14.30 -15.53 5.73
N PHE A 98 -14.70 -15.21 6.97
CA PHE A 98 -15.30 -16.19 7.90
C PHE A 98 -16.57 -15.67 8.61
N PRO A 99 -17.62 -15.30 7.85
CA PRO A 99 -18.81 -14.62 8.40
C PRO A 99 -19.47 -15.44 9.52
N LYS A 100 -19.58 -16.77 9.35
CA LYS A 100 -20.25 -17.67 10.30
C LYS A 100 -19.62 -17.73 11.71
N PHE A 101 -18.31 -17.48 11.83
CA PHE A 101 -17.60 -17.56 13.12
C PHE A 101 -17.39 -16.19 13.77
N ILE A 102 -17.50 -15.11 13.00
CA ILE A 102 -16.91 -13.81 13.33
C ILE A 102 -17.97 -12.71 13.58
N GLU A 103 -19.20 -12.89 13.10
CA GLU A 103 -20.29 -11.90 13.14
C GLU A 103 -20.55 -11.30 14.55
N LYS A 104 -20.46 -12.11 15.60
CA LYS A 104 -20.74 -11.68 17.00
C LYS A 104 -19.51 -11.25 17.79
N LYS A 105 -18.31 -11.33 17.22
CA LYS A 105 -17.02 -11.15 17.95
C LYS A 105 -16.11 -10.10 17.33
N ARG A 106 -16.66 -9.13 16.59
CA ARG A 106 -15.90 -8.08 15.89
C ARG A 106 -14.89 -7.36 16.80
N ALA A 107 -15.32 -6.92 17.99
CA ALA A 107 -14.45 -6.20 18.94
C ALA A 107 -13.28 -7.07 19.45
N PHE A 108 -13.55 -8.35 19.74
CA PHE A 108 -12.53 -9.30 20.18
C PHE A 108 -11.49 -9.55 19.09
N ILE A 109 -11.94 -9.73 17.84
CA ILE A 109 -11.07 -9.97 16.70
C ILE A 109 -10.18 -8.77 16.39
N SER A 110 -10.74 -7.56 16.44
CA SER A 110 -9.95 -6.33 16.30
C SER A 110 -8.88 -6.22 17.39
N THR A 111 -9.21 -6.54 18.65
CA THR A 111 -8.23 -6.54 19.76
C THR A 111 -7.12 -7.57 19.53
N VAL A 112 -7.46 -8.78 19.07
CA VAL A 112 -6.47 -9.81 18.72
C VAL A 112 -5.58 -9.36 17.56
N ALA A 113 -6.16 -8.78 16.50
CA ALA A 113 -5.40 -8.26 15.37
C ALA A 113 -4.43 -7.16 15.81
N CYS A 114 -4.87 -6.21 16.63
CA CYS A 114 -4.02 -5.18 17.21
C CYS A 114 -2.91 -5.77 18.08
N ALA A 115 -3.19 -6.78 18.91
CA ALA A 115 -2.19 -7.45 19.73
C ALA A 115 -1.13 -8.16 18.88
N VAL A 116 -1.54 -8.85 17.80
CA VAL A 116 -0.61 -9.50 16.86
C VAL A 116 0.26 -8.46 16.15
N MET A 117 -0.33 -7.37 15.64
CA MET A 117 0.42 -6.29 15.00
C MET A 117 1.40 -5.61 15.95
N PHE A 118 1.01 -5.42 17.22
CA PHE A 118 1.91 -4.90 18.24
C PHE A 118 3.13 -5.82 18.45
N LEU A 119 2.91 -7.13 18.56
CA LEU A 119 3.99 -8.11 18.72
C LEU A 119 4.92 -8.16 17.50
N LEU A 120 4.36 -8.12 16.29
CA LEU A 120 5.13 -8.08 15.04
C LEU A 120 5.90 -6.75 14.87
N GLY A 121 5.42 -5.66 15.48
CA GLY A 121 6.07 -4.36 15.48
C GLY A 121 7.21 -4.20 16.49
N LEU A 122 7.33 -5.08 17.50
CA LEU A 122 8.36 -4.99 18.54
C LEU A 122 9.80 -4.89 18.00
N PRO A 123 10.21 -5.65 16.96
CA PRO A 123 11.56 -5.53 16.39
C PRO A 123 11.87 -4.10 15.91
N CYS A 124 10.88 -3.37 15.39
CA CYS A 124 11.03 -2.01 14.88
C CYS A 124 11.22 -0.95 15.98
N VAL A 125 10.95 -1.27 17.24
CA VAL A 125 11.11 -0.35 18.39
C VAL A 125 12.42 -0.61 19.16
N THR A 126 13.18 -1.64 18.77
CA THR A 126 14.50 -1.93 19.36
C THR A 126 15.54 -0.86 18.97
N GLN A 127 16.72 -0.89 19.59
CA GLN A 127 17.84 0.00 19.21
C GLN A 127 18.25 -0.14 17.73
N ALA A 128 18.04 -1.32 17.14
CA ALA A 128 18.26 -1.58 15.72
C ALA A 128 17.01 -1.32 14.85
N GLY A 129 15.94 -0.76 15.41
CA GLY A 129 14.63 -0.65 14.80
C GLY A 129 14.63 0.13 13.48
N ILE A 130 15.43 1.19 13.38
CA ILE A 130 15.53 1.98 12.15
C ILE A 130 16.05 1.17 10.96
N TYR A 131 16.97 0.22 11.19
CA TYR A 131 17.46 -0.67 10.15
C TYR A 131 16.36 -1.61 9.64
N TRP A 132 15.54 -2.14 10.56
CA TRP A 132 14.38 -2.96 10.20
C TRP A 132 13.36 -2.16 9.38
N VAL A 133 13.02 -0.95 9.84
CA VAL A 133 12.06 -0.08 9.16
C VAL A 133 12.56 0.28 7.76
N THR A 134 13.81 0.70 7.60
CA THR A 134 14.38 1.03 6.29
C THR A 134 14.43 -0.18 5.34
N LEU A 135 14.79 -1.37 5.83
CA LEU A 135 14.81 -2.57 5.01
C LEU A 135 13.41 -2.97 4.53
N ILE A 136 12.43 -2.96 5.43
CA ILE A 136 11.04 -3.33 5.13
C ILE A 136 10.40 -2.30 4.19
N ASP A 137 10.56 -1.01 4.47
CA ASP A 137 10.03 0.07 3.65
C ASP A 137 10.57 0.00 2.21
N HIS A 138 11.88 -0.16 2.06
CA HIS A 138 12.51 -0.29 0.75
C HIS A 138 11.99 -1.51 -0.03
N SER A 139 11.84 -2.65 0.64
CA SER A 139 11.41 -3.91 0.02
C SER A 139 9.92 -3.92 -0.37
N LEU A 140 9.05 -3.32 0.45
CA LEU A 140 7.60 -3.33 0.25
C LEU A 140 7.11 -2.16 -0.63
N ALA A 141 7.52 -0.93 -0.33
CA ALA A 141 6.98 0.27 -0.99
C ALA A 141 7.44 0.38 -2.45
N SER A 142 8.65 -0.07 -2.76
CA SER A 142 9.22 0.05 -4.12
C SER A 142 8.65 -0.98 -5.07
N TRP A 143 8.62 -2.26 -4.68
CA TRP A 143 8.34 -3.36 -5.62
C TRP A 143 6.99 -4.02 -5.38
N VAL A 144 6.70 -4.38 -4.13
CA VAL A 144 5.50 -5.14 -3.80
C VAL A 144 4.25 -4.33 -4.10
N LEU A 145 4.19 -3.07 -3.65
CA LEU A 145 3.02 -2.21 -3.89
C LEU A 145 2.77 -1.97 -5.39
N LEU A 146 3.82 -1.68 -6.16
CA LEU A 146 3.72 -1.48 -7.61
C LEU A 146 3.31 -2.77 -8.34
N ALA A 147 3.87 -3.92 -7.95
CA ALA A 147 3.52 -5.21 -8.54
C ALA A 147 2.06 -5.60 -8.24
N ILE A 148 1.61 -5.45 -6.99
CA ILE A 148 0.21 -5.69 -6.59
C ILE A 148 -0.73 -4.77 -7.37
N GLY A 149 -0.44 -3.47 -7.43
CA GLY A 149 -1.26 -2.52 -8.21
C GLY A 149 -1.33 -2.86 -9.70
N LEU A 150 -0.24 -3.37 -10.28
CA LEU A 150 -0.24 -3.86 -11.67
C LEU A 150 -1.16 -5.08 -11.83
N PHE A 151 -1.09 -6.05 -10.91
CA PHE A 151 -1.96 -7.23 -10.93
C PHE A 151 -3.44 -6.86 -10.72
N GLU A 152 -3.75 -5.88 -9.88
CA GLU A 152 -5.12 -5.38 -9.68
C GLU A 152 -5.70 -4.78 -10.96
N VAL A 153 -4.94 -3.92 -11.64
CA VAL A 153 -5.35 -3.31 -12.93
C VAL A 153 -5.56 -4.38 -14.00
N ILE A 154 -4.66 -5.37 -14.08
CA ILE A 154 -4.81 -6.51 -15.01
C ILE A 154 -6.07 -7.31 -14.66
N GLY A 155 -6.29 -7.59 -13.38
CA GLY A 155 -7.46 -8.31 -12.89
C GLY A 155 -8.79 -7.63 -13.25
N ILE A 156 -8.91 -6.33 -12.99
CA ILE A 156 -10.16 -5.59 -13.21
C ILE A 156 -10.40 -5.34 -14.70
N PHE A 157 -9.42 -4.79 -15.43
CA PHE A 157 -9.68 -4.31 -16.79
C PHE A 157 -9.51 -5.38 -17.87
N TYR A 158 -8.64 -6.37 -17.66
CA TYR A 158 -8.37 -7.41 -18.67
C TYR A 158 -9.06 -8.74 -18.35
N ILE A 159 -9.13 -9.15 -17.07
CA ILE A 159 -9.79 -10.43 -16.69
C ILE A 159 -11.30 -10.22 -16.51
N TYR A 160 -11.72 -9.35 -15.60
CA TYR A 160 -13.15 -9.07 -15.37
C TYR A 160 -13.79 -8.37 -16.58
N GLY A 161 -13.05 -7.43 -17.16
CA GLY A 161 -13.38 -6.74 -18.40
C GLY A 161 -13.91 -5.32 -18.15
N GLY A 162 -13.19 -4.32 -18.66
CA GLY A 162 -13.49 -2.91 -18.43
C GLY A 162 -14.88 -2.47 -18.87
N SER A 163 -15.46 -3.05 -19.93
CA SER A 163 -16.83 -2.73 -20.34
C SER A 163 -17.89 -3.17 -19.32
N ARG A 164 -17.64 -4.24 -18.55
CA ARG A 164 -18.52 -4.66 -17.46
C ARG A 164 -18.35 -3.73 -16.26
N PHE A 165 -17.10 -3.42 -15.92
CA PHE A 165 -16.78 -2.47 -14.85
C PHE A 165 -17.41 -1.08 -15.07
N ILE A 166 -17.42 -0.59 -16.31
CA ILE A 166 -18.10 0.66 -16.67
C ILE A 166 -19.60 0.59 -16.39
N LYS A 167 -20.26 -0.52 -16.77
CA LYS A 167 -21.70 -0.71 -16.51
C LYS A 167 -22.00 -0.77 -15.01
N ASP A 168 -21.13 -1.41 -14.24
CA ASP A 168 -21.27 -1.46 -12.77
C ASP A 168 -21.20 -0.05 -12.17
N ILE A 169 -20.28 0.80 -12.66
CA ILE A 169 -20.21 2.20 -12.22
C ILE A 169 -21.43 3.01 -12.69
N GLU A 170 -21.91 2.80 -13.92
CA GLU A 170 -23.13 3.46 -14.42
C GLU A 170 -24.37 3.08 -13.59
N MET A 171 -24.41 1.86 -13.07
CA MET A 171 -25.48 1.44 -12.16
C MET A 171 -25.41 2.18 -10.81
N MET A 172 -24.21 2.49 -10.30
CA MET A 172 -24.03 3.16 -9.01
C MET A 172 -24.22 4.68 -9.08
N ILE A 173 -23.70 5.32 -10.13
CA ILE A 173 -23.58 6.79 -10.24
C ILE A 173 -24.54 7.37 -11.31
N GLY A 174 -25.16 6.51 -12.11
CA GLY A 174 -25.95 6.88 -13.29
C GLY A 174 -25.10 6.98 -14.57
N THR A 175 -25.79 7.04 -15.71
CA THR A 175 -25.15 7.10 -17.04
C THR A 175 -24.40 8.41 -17.26
N LYS A 176 -23.28 8.33 -17.99
CA LYS A 176 -22.40 9.48 -18.27
C LYS A 176 -22.18 9.65 -19.78
N GLY A 177 -21.67 10.82 -20.16
CA GLY A 177 -21.36 11.12 -21.55
C GLY A 177 -20.24 10.26 -22.13
N VAL A 178 -20.25 10.08 -23.45
CA VAL A 178 -19.26 9.25 -24.19
C VAL A 178 -17.81 9.73 -23.96
N TRP A 179 -17.59 11.04 -23.90
CA TRP A 179 -16.27 11.64 -23.67
C TRP A 179 -15.69 11.32 -22.29
N PHE A 180 -16.55 11.25 -21.28
CA PHE A 180 -16.15 10.87 -19.92
C PHE A 180 -15.64 9.42 -19.91
N TRP A 181 -16.38 8.51 -20.54
CA TRP A 181 -15.97 7.11 -20.62
C TRP A 181 -14.75 6.87 -21.49
N LEU A 182 -14.56 7.63 -22.56
CA LEU A 182 -13.36 7.53 -23.39
C LEU A 182 -12.10 7.91 -22.60
N TYR A 183 -12.16 8.98 -21.80
CA TYR A 183 -11.06 9.40 -20.94
C TYR A 183 -10.68 8.30 -19.94
N TRP A 184 -11.65 7.78 -19.18
CA TRP A 184 -11.40 6.74 -18.19
C TRP A 184 -10.92 5.42 -18.81
N ARG A 185 -11.46 5.04 -19.96
CA ARG A 185 -10.97 3.85 -20.70
C ARG A 185 -9.52 4.01 -21.10
N LEU A 186 -9.12 5.18 -21.60
CA LEU A 186 -7.73 5.42 -21.98
C LEU A 186 -6.82 5.43 -20.74
N CYS A 187 -7.27 6.02 -19.63
CA CYS A 187 -6.54 5.99 -18.35
C CYS A 187 -6.30 4.56 -17.87
N TRP A 188 -7.35 3.74 -17.80
CA TRP A 188 -7.30 2.41 -17.21
C TRP A 188 -6.61 1.36 -18.10
N TYR A 189 -6.80 1.42 -19.42
CA TYR A 189 -6.20 0.44 -20.33
C TYR A 189 -4.79 0.81 -20.79
N PHE A 190 -4.44 2.10 -20.80
CA PHE A 190 -3.16 2.54 -21.36
C PHE A 190 -2.28 3.24 -20.33
N PHE A 191 -2.74 4.36 -19.75
CA PHE A 191 -1.86 5.18 -18.91
C PHE A 191 -1.47 4.49 -17.61
N THR A 192 -2.44 4.01 -16.82
CA THR A 192 -2.17 3.36 -15.54
C THR A 192 -1.23 2.15 -15.68
N PRO A 193 -1.52 1.14 -16.53
CA PRO A 193 -0.63 -0.01 -16.65
C PRO A 193 0.74 0.35 -17.22
N CYS A 194 0.81 1.27 -18.19
CA CYS A 194 2.08 1.69 -18.79
C CYS A 194 2.97 2.44 -17.79
N ILE A 195 2.42 3.40 -17.05
CA ILE A 195 3.17 4.18 -16.06
C ILE A 195 3.61 3.28 -14.91
N THR A 196 2.72 2.45 -14.36
CA THR A 196 3.07 1.53 -13.27
C THR A 196 4.13 0.53 -13.70
N LEU A 197 4.02 -0.05 -14.90
CA LEU A 197 5.03 -0.96 -15.44
C LEU A 197 6.37 -0.25 -15.67
N LEU A 198 6.36 0.97 -16.20
CA LEU A 198 7.56 1.77 -16.41
C LEU A 198 8.28 2.05 -15.09
N ILE A 199 7.55 2.50 -14.06
CA ILE A 199 8.14 2.79 -12.75
C ILE A 199 8.68 1.51 -12.12
N LEU A 200 7.95 0.39 -12.21
CA LEU A 200 8.40 -0.91 -11.69
C LEU A 200 9.70 -1.37 -12.37
N VAL A 201 9.76 -1.32 -13.70
CA VAL A 201 10.96 -1.71 -14.46
C VAL A 201 12.14 -0.80 -14.12
N MET A 202 11.93 0.52 -14.09
CA MET A 202 12.99 1.47 -13.72
C MET A 202 13.46 1.26 -12.28
N SER A 203 12.56 0.96 -11.35
CA SER A 203 12.89 0.64 -9.96
C SER A 203 13.73 -0.63 -9.82
N LEU A 204 13.48 -1.64 -10.65
CA LEU A 204 14.28 -2.88 -10.67
C LEU A 204 15.65 -2.69 -11.33
N VAL A 205 15.72 -1.94 -12.45
CA VAL A 205 16.97 -1.69 -13.17
C VAL A 205 17.90 -0.79 -12.37
N MET A 206 17.36 0.22 -11.70
CA MET A 206 18.12 1.18 -10.89
C MET A 206 18.20 0.73 -9.42
N PHE A 207 18.11 -0.57 -9.15
CA PHE A 207 18.19 -1.09 -7.80
C PHE A 207 19.57 -0.83 -7.19
N ILE A 208 19.57 -0.09 -6.08
CA ILE A 208 20.75 0.14 -5.24
C ILE A 208 20.42 -0.45 -3.88
N PRO A 209 21.28 -1.31 -3.31
CA PRO A 209 21.05 -1.86 -1.97
C PRO A 209 20.78 -0.73 -0.96
N PRO A 210 19.75 -0.87 -0.11
CA PRO A 210 19.46 0.15 0.89
C PRO A 210 20.67 0.28 1.83
N THR A 211 20.98 1.49 2.24
CA THR A 211 22.01 1.79 3.25
C THR A 211 21.43 2.76 4.27
N TYR A 212 21.86 2.66 5.52
CA TYR A 212 21.45 3.61 6.56
C TYR A 212 22.69 4.28 7.12
N GLY A 213 22.85 5.57 6.84
CA GLY A 213 24.05 6.34 7.17
C GLY A 213 25.28 5.80 6.44
N THR A 214 26.29 5.37 7.19
CA THR A 214 27.55 4.80 6.67
C THR A 214 27.57 3.27 6.73
N VAL A 215 26.52 2.63 7.25
CA VAL A 215 26.47 1.18 7.46
C VAL A 215 25.78 0.51 6.27
N GLU A 216 26.52 -0.36 5.60
CA GLU A 216 25.99 -1.22 4.54
C GLU A 216 25.27 -2.44 5.12
N TYR A 217 24.17 -2.83 4.47
CA TYR A 217 23.43 -4.01 4.90
C TYR A 217 24.18 -5.28 4.52
N PRO A 218 24.28 -6.26 5.43
CA PRO A 218 24.89 -7.53 5.11
C PRO A 218 24.04 -8.31 4.09
N ASN A 219 24.68 -9.18 3.31
CA ASN A 219 24.02 -9.96 2.25
C ASN A 219 22.82 -10.78 2.74
N TRP A 220 22.84 -11.28 3.98
CA TRP A 220 21.71 -12.01 4.57
C TRP A 220 20.50 -11.09 4.81
N GLY A 221 20.73 -9.82 5.15
CA GLY A 221 19.67 -8.83 5.35
C GLY A 221 19.03 -8.43 4.02
N LEU A 222 19.84 -8.29 2.98
CA LEU A 222 19.33 -8.07 1.63
C LEU A 222 18.53 -9.28 1.13
N ALA A 223 19.03 -10.50 1.35
CA ALA A 223 18.30 -11.73 1.00
C ALA A 223 16.94 -11.80 1.71
N LEU A 224 16.89 -11.39 3.00
CA LEU A 224 15.64 -11.32 3.76
C LEU A 224 14.63 -10.34 3.13
N GLY A 225 15.08 -9.17 2.68
CA GLY A 225 14.24 -8.20 1.97
C GLY A 225 13.61 -8.78 0.69
N TRP A 226 14.41 -9.47 -0.12
CA TRP A 226 13.91 -10.19 -1.30
C TRP A 226 12.92 -11.30 -0.95
N CYS A 227 13.17 -12.06 0.12
CA CYS A 227 12.24 -13.09 0.59
C CYS A 227 10.88 -12.50 0.98
N ILE A 228 10.86 -11.36 1.69
CA ILE A 228 9.62 -10.66 2.06
C ILE A 228 8.88 -10.21 0.79
N ALA A 229 9.59 -9.60 -0.16
CA ALA A 229 8.97 -9.12 -1.40
C ALA A 229 8.36 -10.25 -2.25
N ILE A 230 9.13 -11.33 -2.45
CA ILE A 230 8.68 -12.49 -3.21
C ILE A 230 7.51 -13.17 -2.51
N PHE A 231 7.53 -13.28 -1.18
CA PHE A 231 6.44 -13.88 -0.43
C PHE A 231 5.11 -13.15 -0.67
N CYS A 232 5.11 -11.82 -0.64
CA CYS A 232 3.90 -11.05 -0.92
C CYS A 232 3.41 -11.23 -2.37
N ILE A 233 4.32 -11.15 -3.35
CA ILE A 233 3.97 -11.24 -4.77
C ILE A 233 3.48 -12.65 -5.14
N VAL A 234 4.10 -13.71 -4.58
CA VAL A 234 3.79 -15.10 -4.94
C VAL A 234 2.44 -15.58 -4.39
N MET A 235 1.87 -14.92 -3.37
CA MET A 235 0.54 -15.27 -2.84
C MET A 235 -0.56 -15.15 -3.91
N ILE A 236 -0.45 -14.19 -4.84
CA ILE A 236 -1.41 -14.00 -5.93
C ILE A 236 -1.44 -15.22 -6.88
N PRO A 237 -0.32 -15.62 -7.53
CA PRO A 237 -0.33 -16.81 -8.38
C PRO A 237 -0.55 -18.10 -7.58
N ALA A 238 -0.07 -18.20 -6.33
CA ALA A 238 -0.28 -19.39 -5.50
C ALA A 238 -1.77 -19.64 -5.22
N THR A 239 -2.53 -18.59 -4.87
CA THR A 239 -3.98 -18.70 -4.66
C THR A 239 -4.73 -19.03 -5.95
N ALA A 240 -4.32 -18.43 -7.08
CA ALA A 240 -4.86 -18.77 -8.40
C ALA A 240 -4.63 -20.25 -8.76
N LEU A 241 -3.43 -20.78 -8.54
CA LEU A 241 -3.09 -22.18 -8.77
C LEU A 241 -3.85 -23.13 -7.84
N TYR A 242 -3.96 -22.78 -6.55
CA TYR A 242 -4.73 -23.55 -5.58
C TYR A 242 -6.20 -23.69 -6.01
N LYS A 243 -6.83 -22.60 -6.44
CA LYS A 243 -8.21 -22.63 -6.96
C LYS A 243 -8.33 -23.43 -8.26
N LEU A 244 -7.33 -23.35 -9.15
CA LEU A 244 -7.30 -24.12 -10.40
C LEU A 244 -7.16 -25.64 -10.18
N ALA A 245 -6.44 -26.05 -9.14
CA ALA A 245 -6.31 -27.44 -8.75
C ALA A 245 -7.60 -28.03 -8.16
N GLY A 246 -8.38 -27.22 -7.43
CA GLY A 246 -9.62 -27.66 -6.76
C GLY A 246 -10.82 -27.88 -7.69
N VAL A 247 -10.89 -27.19 -8.83
CA VAL A 247 -12.00 -27.31 -9.78
C VAL A 247 -11.80 -28.53 -10.68
N GLN A 248 -12.82 -29.38 -10.85
CA GLN A 248 -12.77 -30.53 -11.76
C GLN A 248 -13.06 -30.12 -13.22
N GLY A 249 -12.41 -30.79 -14.19
CA GLY A 249 -12.67 -30.60 -15.63
C GLY A 249 -11.42 -30.37 -16.49
N SER A 250 -11.62 -29.98 -17.75
CA SER A 250 -10.53 -29.63 -18.70
C SER A 250 -9.94 -28.25 -18.39
N PHE A 251 -8.63 -28.07 -18.58
CA PHE A 251 -7.88 -26.85 -18.23
C PHE A 251 -8.52 -25.56 -18.77
N ARG A 252 -8.95 -25.54 -20.03
CA ARG A 252 -9.60 -24.37 -20.64
C ARG A 252 -10.94 -24.03 -19.99
N LYS A 253 -11.72 -25.04 -19.58
CA LYS A 253 -13.00 -24.85 -18.90
C LYS A 253 -12.78 -24.33 -17.47
N ARG A 254 -11.77 -24.84 -16.76
CA ARG A 254 -11.40 -24.37 -15.42
C ARG A 254 -10.94 -22.91 -15.43
N LEU A 255 -10.06 -22.54 -16.37
CA LEU A 255 -9.57 -21.17 -16.47
C LEU A 255 -10.71 -20.20 -16.82
N ARG A 256 -11.59 -20.57 -17.76
CA ARG A 256 -12.77 -19.74 -18.08
C ARG A 256 -13.68 -19.54 -16.88
N LEU A 257 -13.93 -20.59 -16.09
CA LEU A 257 -14.77 -20.52 -14.89
C LEU A 257 -14.16 -19.63 -13.80
N LEU A 258 -12.83 -19.69 -13.61
CA LEU A 258 -12.15 -18.86 -12.61
C LEU A 258 -12.01 -17.39 -13.03
N CYS A 259 -12.00 -17.12 -14.34
CA CYS A 259 -11.99 -15.77 -14.89
C CYS A 259 -13.40 -15.18 -15.11
N SER A 260 -14.47 -15.96 -14.89
CA SER A 260 -15.82 -15.42 -14.82
C SER A 260 -16.15 -14.95 -13.40
N PRO A 261 -16.91 -13.86 -13.24
CA PRO A 261 -17.40 -13.46 -11.93
C PRO A 261 -18.25 -14.56 -11.28
N SER A 262 -18.31 -14.54 -9.95
CA SER A 262 -19.17 -15.45 -9.19
C SER A 262 -20.65 -15.20 -9.51
N GLU A 263 -21.50 -16.22 -9.41
CA GLU A 263 -22.96 -16.08 -9.57
C GLU A 263 -23.56 -15.15 -8.51
N ASP A 264 -22.94 -15.04 -7.33
CA ASP A 264 -23.35 -14.11 -6.27
C ASP A 264 -22.94 -12.65 -6.56
N TRP A 265 -22.21 -12.40 -7.65
CA TRP A 265 -21.75 -11.06 -8.03
C TRP A 265 -22.86 -10.26 -8.69
N HIS A 266 -23.69 -9.66 -7.85
CA HIS A 266 -24.80 -8.78 -8.22
C HIS A 266 -25.07 -7.77 -7.09
N PRO A 267 -25.81 -6.67 -7.35
CA PRO A 267 -26.18 -5.72 -6.30
C PRO A 267 -26.81 -6.40 -5.08
N TYR A 268 -26.40 -5.97 -3.88
CA TYR A 268 -26.86 -6.57 -2.62
C TYR A 268 -28.38 -6.45 -2.42
N MET A 269 -28.95 -5.29 -2.80
CA MET A 269 -30.39 -5.06 -2.75
C MET A 269 -31.03 -5.46 -4.09
N GLU A 270 -32.10 -6.26 -4.02
CA GLU A 270 -32.83 -6.75 -5.20
C GLU A 270 -33.39 -5.62 -6.07
N VAL A 271 -33.74 -4.48 -5.45
CA VAL A 271 -34.27 -3.29 -6.14
C VAL A 271 -33.28 -2.71 -7.16
N HIS A 272 -31.98 -2.92 -6.96
CA HIS A 272 -30.92 -2.42 -7.86
C HIS A 272 -30.44 -3.45 -8.88
N ARG A 273 -31.01 -4.66 -8.86
CA ARG A 273 -30.59 -5.77 -9.73
C ARG A 273 -30.90 -5.50 -11.22
N GLY A 274 -31.76 -4.52 -11.54
CA GLY A 274 -32.09 -4.10 -12.91
C GLY A 274 -32.57 -5.26 -13.80
N GLU A 275 -32.72 -5.04 -15.11
CA GLU A 275 -33.06 -6.14 -16.04
C GLU A 275 -31.87 -7.09 -16.28
N GLN A 276 -30.64 -6.59 -16.15
CA GLN A 276 -29.40 -7.34 -16.44
C GLN A 276 -29.12 -8.50 -15.48
N TYR A 277 -29.42 -8.36 -14.19
CA TYR A 277 -29.22 -9.43 -13.19
C TYR A 277 -30.56 -10.08 -12.77
N SER A 278 -31.70 -9.59 -13.26
CA SER A 278 -33.04 -10.17 -12.98
C SER A 278 -33.31 -11.46 -13.78
N GLN A 279 -32.80 -11.56 -15.02
CA GLN A 279 -33.08 -12.70 -15.89
C GLN A 279 -32.35 -14.00 -15.53
N GLU A 280 -31.36 -13.96 -14.64
CA GLU A 280 -30.62 -15.15 -14.20
C GLU A 280 -31.48 -16.10 -13.34
N HIS A 281 -32.53 -15.57 -12.70
CA HIS A 281 -33.56 -16.36 -12.00
C HIS A 281 -34.53 -17.08 -12.95
N VAL A 282 -34.64 -16.66 -14.21
CA VAL A 282 -35.58 -17.28 -15.18
C VAL A 282 -34.96 -18.53 -15.83
N CYS A 283 -33.64 -18.56 -16.01
CA CYS A 283 -32.96 -19.69 -16.66
C CYS A 283 -32.66 -20.87 -15.72
N THR A 284 -32.66 -20.66 -14.40
CA THR A 284 -32.34 -21.73 -13.42
C THR A 284 -33.59 -22.51 -12.98
N GLY A 285 -34.79 -22.05 -13.36
CA GLY A 285 -36.06 -22.75 -13.11
C GLY A 285 -36.42 -23.84 -14.12
N ASN A 286 -35.76 -23.90 -15.28
CA ASN A 286 -36.07 -24.84 -16.35
C ASN A 286 -34.79 -25.54 -16.86
N ILE A 287 -34.21 -26.43 -16.06
CA ILE A 287 -33.23 -27.41 -16.54
C ILE A 287 -33.88 -28.80 -16.56
N VAL A 288 -34.91 -28.95 -17.38
CA VAL A 288 -35.25 -30.19 -18.10
C VAL A 288 -35.81 -29.78 -19.46
N ALA A 289 -34.94 -29.62 -20.46
CA ALA A 289 -35.16 -29.97 -21.86
C ALA A 289 -34.11 -29.27 -22.74
N ASP A 290 -33.51 -30.06 -23.63
CA ASP A 290 -32.60 -29.67 -24.70
C ASP A 290 -33.09 -28.47 -25.55
N GLU A 291 -32.25 -27.45 -25.75
CA GLU A 291 -31.88 -26.84 -27.05
C GLU A 291 -31.12 -25.48 -26.91
N PRO A 292 -30.37 -25.02 -27.95
CA PRO A 292 -29.29 -24.06 -27.80
C PRO A 292 -29.76 -22.60 -27.95
N CYS A 293 -30.10 -21.92 -26.86
CA CYS A 293 -30.47 -20.51 -26.89
C CYS A 293 -29.39 -19.62 -26.27
N CYS A 294 -28.33 -19.27 -27.03
CA CYS A 294 -27.40 -18.20 -26.63
C CYS A 294 -26.58 -17.68 -27.82
N ARG A 295 -27.22 -17.18 -28.89
CA ARG A 295 -26.51 -16.60 -30.05
C ARG A 295 -27.01 -15.24 -30.56
N ILE A 296 -27.88 -14.51 -29.83
CA ILE A 296 -28.50 -13.29 -30.40
C ILE A 296 -28.25 -11.97 -29.63
N CYS A 297 -27.86 -11.95 -28.34
CA CYS A 297 -27.74 -10.67 -27.61
C CYS A 297 -26.31 -10.09 -27.48
N CYS A 298 -25.43 -10.34 -28.45
CA CYS A 298 -24.11 -9.68 -28.52
C CYS A 298 -23.92 -8.88 -29.81
N ILE A 299 -24.93 -8.15 -30.29
CA ILE A 299 -24.74 -7.04 -31.25
C ILE A 299 -25.79 -5.96 -30.97
N SER A 300 -25.43 -4.96 -30.15
CA SER A 300 -25.81 -3.53 -30.26
C SER A 300 -25.17 -2.75 -29.12
#